data_AF-A0AAU3SXD3-F1
#
_entry.id   AF-A0AAU3SXD3-F1
#
_cell.length_a   1.000
_cell.length_b   1.000
_cell.length_c   1.000
_cell.angle_alpha   90.00
_cell.angle_beta   90.00
_cell.angle_gamma   90.00
#
_symmetry.space_group_name_H-M   'P 1'
#
loop_
_entity.id
_entity.type
_entity.pdbx_description
1 polymer ?
#
loop_
_entity_poly.entity_id
_entity_poly.type
_entity_poly.pdbx_seq_one_letter_code
_entity_poly.pdbx_strand_id
1 'polypeptide(L)'
;MAQFRLQGSKVLAVDLTGDAVKAKNGSMVAYDGQMAFKKMTGGGEGLRGMVTRRLTGEQMTVMEVQGHGTCFFADRASEINLVNLRGEKLYVESSNLLCTDAGLRTGTTFTGLRGATTGNGLFTTTVEGSGQAAIMSDGPAVVLRVSAQYPLSVDPGAYIAHTGNLQQSFQSGVNFRTLIGEGSGEAFQIRFEGEGLVYVQPSERNTVGGDI
;
A
#
# COMPACT_ATOMS: atom_id res chain seq x y z
N MET A 1 18.38 14.76 -0.31
CA MET A 1 17.13 13.99 -0.09
C MET A 1 16.50 13.77 -1.44
N ALA A 2 16.07 12.54 -1.72
CA ALA A 2 15.50 12.18 -3.01
C ALA A 2 14.26 13.04 -3.34
N GLN A 3 14.16 13.53 -4.57
CA GLN A 3 13.04 14.35 -5.00
C GLN A 3 12.07 13.52 -5.84
N PHE A 4 10.85 13.35 -5.35
CA PHE A 4 9.79 12.60 -6.02
C PHE A 4 8.95 13.54 -6.87
N ARG A 5 8.73 13.17 -8.14
CA ARG A 5 7.93 13.94 -9.11
C ARG A 5 7.10 12.99 -9.96
N LEU A 6 5.85 13.34 -10.20
CA LEU A 6 5.00 12.58 -11.11
C LEU A 6 5.25 13.06 -12.56
N GLN A 7 5.41 12.10 -13.48
CA GLN A 7 5.46 12.31 -14.92
C GLN A 7 4.14 11.80 -15.52
N GLY A 8 3.18 12.70 -15.69
CA GLY A 8 1.77 12.31 -15.82
C GLY A 8 1.28 11.70 -14.51
N SER A 9 0.34 10.77 -14.57
CA SER A 9 -0.27 10.18 -13.36
C SER A 9 0.19 8.75 -13.07
N LYS A 10 0.93 8.12 -14.00
CA LYS A 10 1.27 6.69 -13.98
C LYS A 10 2.77 6.39 -13.93
N VAL A 11 3.61 7.42 -13.92
CA VAL A 11 5.07 7.28 -13.83
C VAL A 11 5.59 8.17 -12.72
N LEU A 12 6.40 7.59 -11.84
CA LEU A 12 7.13 8.29 -10.80
C LEU A 12 8.56 8.51 -11.26
N ALA A 13 8.99 9.76 -11.36
CA ALA A 13 10.40 10.14 -11.48
C ALA A 13 10.96 10.47 -10.09
N VAL A 14 12.13 9.92 -9.78
CA VAL A 14 12.86 10.21 -8.54
C VAL A 14 14.25 10.72 -8.89
N ASP A 15 14.53 11.97 -8.56
CA ASP A 15 15.85 12.56 -8.71
C ASP A 15 16.69 12.25 -7.47
N LEU A 16 17.87 11.68 -7.68
CA LEU A 16 18.81 11.24 -6.65
C LEU A 16 20.12 12.04 -6.77
N THR A 17 20.62 12.53 -5.62
CA THR A 17 21.88 13.27 -5.51
C THR A 17 22.86 12.57 -4.57
N GLY A 18 23.02 11.25 -4.73
CA GLY A 18 23.78 10.37 -3.83
C GLY A 18 22.93 9.68 -2.77
N ASP A 19 21.65 10.05 -2.68
CA ASP A 19 20.66 9.43 -1.80
C ASP A 19 20.19 8.07 -2.34
N ALA A 20 19.43 7.36 -1.50
CA ALA A 20 18.79 6.11 -1.85
C ALA A 20 17.26 6.18 -1.70
N VAL A 21 16.56 5.31 -2.44
CA VAL A 21 15.14 5.03 -2.28
C VAL A 21 14.88 3.54 -2.29
N LYS A 22 13.76 3.12 -1.69
CA LYS A 22 13.29 1.75 -1.70
C LYS A 22 12.07 1.68 -2.60
N ALA A 23 12.09 0.83 -3.63
CA ALA A 23 11.00 0.69 -4.59
C ALA A 23 10.53 -0.77 -4.71
N LYS A 24 9.32 -0.97 -5.22
CA LYS A 24 8.79 -2.29 -5.61
C LYS A 24 9.74 -2.91 -6.62
N ASN A 25 10.20 -4.12 -6.35
CA ASN A 25 11.13 -4.81 -7.23
C ASN A 25 10.49 -5.05 -8.60
N GLY A 26 11.21 -4.68 -9.67
CA GLY A 26 10.71 -4.78 -11.04
C GLY A 26 9.83 -3.62 -11.50
N SER A 27 9.61 -2.59 -10.68
CA SER A 27 8.88 -1.39 -11.09
C SER A 27 9.74 -0.35 -11.80
N MET A 28 11.06 -0.51 -11.86
CA MET A 28 11.93 0.42 -12.58
C MET A 28 11.74 0.25 -14.09
N VAL A 29 11.47 1.37 -14.76
CA VAL A 29 11.21 1.42 -16.20
C VAL A 29 12.40 2.02 -16.95
N ALA A 30 13.02 3.06 -16.39
CA ALA A 30 14.19 3.72 -16.98
C ALA A 30 15.01 4.40 -15.88
N TYR A 31 16.27 4.73 -16.18
CA TYR A 31 17.05 5.67 -15.37
C TYR A 31 18.05 6.43 -16.25
N ASP A 32 18.43 7.61 -15.80
CA ASP A 32 19.53 8.41 -16.33
C ASP A 32 20.55 8.68 -15.21
N GLY A 33 21.83 8.79 -15.57
CA GLY A 33 22.94 8.96 -14.64
C GLY A 33 23.50 7.64 -14.07
N GLN A 34 24.13 7.74 -12.89
CA GLN A 34 24.83 6.64 -12.24
C GLN A 34 23.97 6.04 -11.13
N MET A 35 23.49 4.81 -11.34
CA MET A 35 22.59 4.11 -10.41
C MET A 35 23.13 2.74 -10.02
N ALA A 36 23.03 2.41 -8.74
CA ALA A 36 23.25 1.09 -8.17
C ALA A 36 21.93 0.50 -7.67
N PHE A 37 21.70 -0.76 -7.99
CA PHE A 37 20.46 -1.47 -7.65
C PHE A 37 20.78 -2.67 -6.77
N LYS A 38 20.08 -2.78 -5.64
CA LYS A 38 20.22 -3.89 -4.71
C LYS A 38 18.86 -4.48 -4.39
N LYS A 39 18.63 -5.72 -4.79
CA LYS A 39 17.43 -6.45 -4.39
C LYS A 39 17.48 -6.71 -2.89
N MET A 40 16.46 -6.26 -2.17
CA MET A 40 16.36 -6.42 -0.73
C MET A 40 15.59 -7.70 -0.41
N THR A 41 16.32 -8.80 -0.24
CA THR A 41 15.77 -10.02 0.37
C THR A 41 15.53 -9.76 1.85
N GLY A 42 14.27 -9.52 2.25
CA GLY A 42 13.89 -9.40 3.66
C GLY A 42 13.68 -7.99 4.22
N GLY A 43 13.54 -6.94 3.38
CA GLY A 43 13.01 -5.64 3.82
C GLY A 43 13.86 -4.87 4.83
N GLY A 44 15.19 -5.03 4.80
CA GLY A 44 16.12 -4.23 5.62
C GLY A 44 16.41 -4.78 7.03
N GLU A 45 15.60 -5.71 7.56
CA GLU A 45 15.81 -6.34 8.89
C GLU A 45 16.52 -7.72 8.84
N GLY A 46 17.12 -8.07 7.69
CA GLY A 46 17.82 -9.34 7.51
C GLY A 46 16.91 -10.57 7.61
N LEU A 47 17.45 -11.68 8.15
CA LEU A 47 16.75 -12.97 8.23
C LEU A 47 15.42 -12.88 9.01
N ARG A 48 15.33 -11.99 10.01
CA ARG A 48 14.14 -11.79 10.84
C ARG A 48 12.99 -11.17 10.04
N GLY A 49 13.27 -10.12 9.26
CA GLY A 49 12.28 -9.51 8.36
C GLY A 49 11.80 -10.49 7.28
N MET A 50 12.67 -11.36 6.79
CA MET A 50 12.31 -12.42 5.84
C MET A 50 11.41 -13.49 6.47
N VAL A 51 11.66 -13.90 7.72
CA VAL A 51 10.82 -14.84 8.47
C VAL A 51 9.45 -14.23 8.76
N THR A 52 9.38 -13.00 9.27
CA THR A 52 8.11 -12.32 9.53
C THR A 52 7.29 -12.19 8.24
N ARG A 53 7.92 -11.78 7.13
CA ARG A 53 7.28 -11.66 5.81
C ARG A 53 6.78 -13.00 5.25
N ARG A 54 7.52 -14.08 5.47
CA ARG A 54 7.12 -15.44 5.03
C ARG A 54 6.01 -16.03 5.91
N LEU A 55 6.04 -15.73 7.21
CA LEU A 55 5.00 -16.13 8.16
C LEU A 55 3.71 -15.33 7.96
N THR A 56 3.82 -14.04 7.62
CA THR A 56 2.66 -13.26 7.23
C THR A 56 2.17 -13.67 5.85
N GLY A 57 3.04 -14.08 4.92
CA GLY A 57 2.65 -14.42 3.55
C GLY A 57 2.76 -13.25 2.56
N GLU A 58 3.38 -12.15 2.98
CA GLU A 58 3.61 -10.98 2.14
C GLU A 58 4.69 -11.28 1.08
N GLN A 59 4.33 -11.27 -0.20
CA GLN A 59 5.24 -11.56 -1.31
C GLN A 59 5.97 -10.33 -1.86
N MET A 60 5.71 -9.12 -1.32
CA MET A 60 6.28 -7.90 -1.88
C MET A 60 7.80 -7.94 -1.75
N THR A 61 8.49 -7.79 -2.88
CA THR A 61 9.95 -7.74 -2.91
C THR A 61 10.35 -6.30 -3.15
N VAL A 62 11.28 -5.79 -2.36
CA VAL A 62 11.76 -4.40 -2.46
C VAL A 62 13.12 -4.40 -3.14
N MET A 63 13.43 -3.35 -3.90
CA MET A 63 14.78 -3.02 -4.36
C MET A 63 15.19 -1.67 -3.79
N GLU A 64 16.44 -1.56 -3.38
CA GLU A 64 17.08 -0.29 -3.05
C GLU A 64 17.77 0.24 -4.29
N VAL A 65 17.56 1.53 -4.57
CA VAL A 65 18.19 2.27 -5.67
C VAL A 65 18.96 3.43 -5.07
N GLN A 66 20.26 3.50 -5.33
CA GLN A 66 21.13 4.57 -4.85
C GLN A 66 21.95 5.14 -6.00
N GLY A 67 22.10 6.45 -6.09
CA GLY A 67 22.87 7.03 -7.18
C GLY A 67 22.76 8.53 -7.38
N HIS A 68 23.25 8.99 -8.52
CA HIS A 68 23.20 10.37 -8.98
C HIS A 68 22.53 10.41 -10.37
N GLY A 69 21.36 11.04 -10.46
CA GLY A 69 20.57 11.13 -11.69
C GLY A 69 19.07 10.97 -11.43
N THR A 70 18.31 10.48 -12.40
CA THR A 70 16.85 10.29 -12.27
C THR A 70 16.47 8.83 -12.52
N CYS A 71 15.69 8.24 -11.64
CA CYS A 71 15.12 6.90 -11.82
C CYS A 71 13.61 6.98 -12.01
N PHE A 72 13.08 6.22 -12.96
CA PHE A 72 11.65 6.20 -13.32
C PHE A 72 11.03 4.87 -12.92
N PHE A 73 9.92 4.93 -12.18
CA PHE A 73 9.18 3.77 -11.69
C PHE A 73 7.73 3.79 -12.16
N ALA A 74 7.21 2.64 -12.55
CA ALA A 74 5.80 2.41 -12.84
C ALA A 74 5.46 0.93 -12.63
N ASP A 75 4.18 0.63 -12.42
CA ASP A 75 3.70 -0.75 -12.33
C ASP A 75 2.35 -0.88 -13.04
N ARG A 76 2.30 -1.66 -14.11
CA ARG A 76 1.06 -2.01 -14.85
C ARG A 76 0.14 -0.83 -15.18
N ALA A 77 0.70 0.36 -15.46
CA ALA A 77 -0.04 1.59 -15.74
C ALA A 77 -1.04 1.99 -14.63
N SER A 78 -0.72 1.64 -13.39
CA SER A 78 -1.46 2.05 -12.19
C SER A 78 -1.30 3.55 -11.95
N GLU A 79 -2.31 4.16 -11.34
CA GLU A 79 -2.26 5.54 -10.89
C GLU A 79 -1.35 5.66 -9.66
N ILE A 80 -0.57 6.74 -9.57
CA ILE A 80 0.41 6.95 -8.51
C ILE A 80 0.04 8.18 -7.71
N ASN A 81 -0.04 8.03 -6.39
CA ASN A 81 -0.28 9.11 -5.44
C ASN A 81 0.92 9.27 -4.51
N LEU A 82 1.36 10.51 -4.32
CA LEU A 82 2.44 10.85 -3.39
C LEU A 82 1.84 11.20 -2.03
N VAL A 83 2.27 10.48 -1.01
CA VAL A 83 1.93 10.72 0.39
C VAL A 83 3.16 11.27 1.09
N ASN A 84 3.03 12.49 1.62
CA ASN A 84 4.08 13.12 2.41
C ASN A 84 3.86 12.82 3.89
N LEU A 85 4.81 12.14 4.51
CA LEU A 85 4.78 11.78 5.92
C LEU A 85 5.61 12.78 6.72
N ARG A 86 5.02 13.33 7.78
CA ARG A 86 5.69 14.27 8.70
C ARG A 86 5.81 13.70 10.12
N GLY A 87 6.24 12.45 10.21
CA GLY A 87 6.32 11.69 11.47
C GLY A 87 5.07 10.84 11.76
N GLU A 88 4.05 10.90 10.90
CA GLU A 88 2.90 10.03 10.96
C GLU A 88 3.18 8.63 10.40
N LYS A 89 2.25 7.72 10.65
CA LYS A 89 2.28 6.34 10.18
C LYS A 89 1.27 6.16 9.05
N LEU A 90 1.75 5.65 7.93
CA LEU A 90 0.93 5.20 6.82
C LEU A 90 0.76 3.68 6.90
N TYR A 91 -0.49 3.24 6.76
CA TYR A 91 -0.85 1.85 6.58
C TYR A 91 -1.27 1.67 5.13
N VAL A 92 -0.62 0.77 4.39
CA VAL A 92 -0.88 0.58 2.96
C VAL A 92 -0.90 -0.90 2.64
N GLU A 93 -1.78 -1.32 1.73
CA GLU A 93 -1.72 -2.68 1.21
C GLU A 93 -0.36 -2.91 0.55
N SER A 94 0.35 -3.96 0.95
CA SER A 94 1.74 -4.18 0.52
C SER A 94 1.92 -4.16 -1.00
N SER A 95 0.92 -4.64 -1.75
CA SER A 95 0.95 -4.69 -3.21
C SER A 95 0.86 -3.31 -3.88
N ASN A 96 0.30 -2.32 -3.17
CA ASN A 96 0.08 -0.94 -3.60
C ASN A 96 1.21 0.01 -3.20
N LEU A 97 2.24 -0.43 -2.46
CA LEU A 97 3.41 0.42 -2.16
C LEU A 97 4.41 0.40 -3.33
N LEU A 98 4.64 1.54 -3.99
CA LEU A 98 5.55 1.64 -5.14
C LEU A 98 6.97 2.03 -4.73
N CYS A 99 7.13 3.10 -3.97
CA CYS A 99 8.43 3.68 -3.65
C CYS A 99 8.38 4.45 -2.35
N THR A 100 9.45 4.43 -1.57
CA THR A 100 9.61 5.22 -0.35
C THR A 100 10.99 5.84 -0.31
N ASP A 101 11.09 7.00 0.32
CA ASP A 101 12.37 7.52 0.77
C ASP A 101 13.12 6.45 1.61
N ALA A 102 14.45 6.35 1.48
CA ALA A 102 15.23 5.37 2.23
C ALA A 102 15.16 5.58 3.75
N GLY A 103 14.98 6.82 4.21
CA GLY A 103 14.84 7.18 5.63
C GLY A 103 13.54 6.70 6.27
N LEU A 104 12.53 6.33 5.46
CA LEU A 104 11.29 5.77 5.98
C LEU A 104 11.49 4.31 6.41
N ARG A 105 10.93 3.98 7.57
CA ARG A 105 10.92 2.64 8.13
C ARG A 105 9.68 1.91 7.64
N THR A 106 9.90 0.74 7.03
CA THR A 106 8.83 -0.15 6.59
C THR A 106 8.70 -1.32 7.55
N GLY A 107 7.50 -1.57 8.05
CA GLY A 107 7.17 -2.74 8.87
C GLY A 107 6.05 -3.54 8.22
N THR A 108 5.93 -4.81 8.58
CA THR A 108 4.81 -5.65 8.17
C THR A 108 3.93 -5.90 9.38
N THR A 109 2.66 -5.53 9.30
CA THR A 109 1.68 -5.85 10.32
C THR A 109 0.61 -6.74 9.71
N PHE A 110 0.30 -7.85 10.37
CA PHE A 110 -0.85 -8.65 10.02
C PHE A 110 -2.08 -8.05 10.72
N THR A 111 -2.89 -7.30 9.96
CA THR A 111 -4.15 -6.75 10.47
C THR A 111 -5.22 -7.84 10.39
N GLY A 112 -5.27 -8.72 11.39
CA GLY A 112 -6.41 -9.63 11.59
C GLY A 112 -6.05 -10.95 12.22
N LEU A 113 -6.41 -11.16 13.49
CA LEU A 113 -6.31 -12.43 14.22
C LEU A 113 -7.09 -13.62 13.60
N ARG A 114 -7.67 -13.46 12.40
CA ARG A 114 -8.46 -14.49 11.68
C ARG A 114 -8.21 -14.57 10.17
N GLY A 115 -7.24 -13.82 9.61
CA GLY A 115 -6.94 -13.89 8.17
C GLY A 115 -6.23 -15.19 7.74
N ALA A 116 -5.73 -15.99 8.68
CA ALA A 116 -5.04 -17.24 8.40
C ALA A 116 -5.98 -18.37 7.94
N THR A 117 -7.30 -18.26 8.18
CA THR A 117 -8.25 -19.33 7.85
C THR A 117 -8.88 -19.20 6.46
N THR A 118 -8.75 -18.04 5.79
CA THR A 118 -9.44 -17.77 4.52
C THR A 118 -8.49 -17.48 3.35
N GLY A 119 -7.17 -17.58 3.54
CA GLY A 119 -6.17 -17.44 2.47
C GLY A 119 -5.97 -16.01 1.91
N ASN A 120 -6.85 -15.06 2.25
CA ASN A 120 -6.88 -13.70 1.71
C ASN A 120 -6.72 -12.62 2.81
N GLY A 121 -5.64 -12.69 3.58
CA GLY A 121 -5.32 -11.63 4.54
C GLY A 121 -5.01 -10.30 3.84
N LEU A 122 -5.57 -9.19 4.34
CA LEU A 122 -5.14 -7.84 3.93
C LEU A 122 -3.75 -7.56 4.51
N PHE A 123 -2.72 -7.88 3.73
CA PHE A 123 -1.33 -7.59 4.12
C PHE A 123 -1.11 -6.09 4.12
N THR A 124 -0.97 -5.54 5.32
CA THR A 124 -0.74 -4.11 5.51
C THR A 124 0.73 -3.88 5.83
N THR A 125 1.43 -3.22 4.93
CA THR A 125 2.74 -2.65 5.20
C THR A 125 2.56 -1.32 5.92
N THR A 126 3.34 -1.10 6.97
CA THR A 126 3.39 0.18 7.65
C THR A 126 4.60 0.97 7.20
N VAL A 127 4.43 2.25 6.89
CA VAL A 127 5.52 3.17 6.53
C VAL A 127 5.53 4.31 7.56
N GLU A 128 6.65 4.49 8.23
CA GLU A 128 6.79 5.44 9.35
C GLU A 128 8.02 6.32 9.21
N GLY A 129 7.90 7.58 9.63
CA GLY A 129 8.98 8.55 9.67
C GLY A 129 8.62 9.83 8.92
N SER A 130 9.64 10.56 8.48
CA SER A 130 9.48 11.79 7.72
C SER A 130 10.08 11.63 6.33
N GLY A 131 9.28 11.86 5.28
CA GLY A 131 9.68 11.66 3.90
C GLY A 131 8.47 11.40 2.99
N GLN A 132 8.72 11.05 1.73
CA GLN A 132 7.65 10.70 0.79
C GLN A 132 7.52 9.20 0.57
N ALA A 133 6.28 8.75 0.44
CA ALA A 133 5.91 7.44 -0.05
C ALA A 133 5.02 7.60 -1.30
N ALA A 134 5.26 6.78 -2.32
CA ALA A 134 4.43 6.66 -3.50
C ALA A 134 3.58 5.40 -3.37
N ILE A 135 2.27 5.56 -3.40
CA ILE A 135 1.29 4.47 -3.41
C ILE A 135 0.61 4.37 -4.77
N MET A 136 0.12 3.18 -5.09
CA MET A 136 -0.53 2.86 -6.35
C MET A 136 -2.01 2.62 -6.13
N SER A 137 -2.80 2.89 -7.17
CA SER A 137 -4.23 2.58 -7.22
C SER A 137 -4.62 2.14 -8.63
N ASP A 138 -5.64 1.32 -8.73
CA ASP A 138 -6.31 1.08 -10.01
C ASP A 138 -7.33 2.21 -10.27
N GLY A 139 -6.94 3.15 -11.13
CA GLY A 139 -7.67 4.41 -11.34
C GLY A 139 -7.42 5.48 -10.26
N PRO A 140 -7.93 6.71 -10.45
CA PRO A 140 -7.61 7.84 -9.59
C PRO A 140 -8.08 7.61 -8.15
N ALA A 141 -7.16 7.60 -7.19
CA ALA A 141 -7.50 7.37 -5.80
C ALA A 141 -8.45 8.44 -5.24
N VAL A 142 -9.43 8.01 -4.47
CA VAL A 142 -10.34 8.87 -3.72
C VAL A 142 -9.86 8.92 -2.27
N VAL A 143 -9.65 10.14 -1.76
CA VAL A 143 -9.22 10.36 -0.38
C VAL A 143 -10.41 10.79 0.45
N LEU A 144 -10.78 9.96 1.42
CA LEU A 144 -11.95 10.14 2.27
C LEU A 144 -11.51 10.45 3.70
N ARG A 145 -12.11 11.49 4.29
CA ARG A 145 -11.86 11.86 5.68
C ARG A 145 -12.73 11.04 6.62
N VAL A 146 -12.14 10.57 7.70
CA VAL A 146 -12.84 9.93 8.82
C VAL A 146 -12.78 10.86 10.02
N SER A 147 -13.91 11.03 10.70
CA SER A 147 -13.99 11.72 11.98
C SER A 147 -14.91 10.96 12.94
N ALA A 148 -14.90 11.33 14.22
CA ALA A 148 -15.79 10.74 15.22
C ALA A 148 -17.28 10.83 14.85
N GLN A 149 -17.68 11.90 14.15
CA GLN A 149 -19.06 12.12 13.69
C GLN A 149 -19.38 11.39 12.39
N TYR A 150 -18.36 11.09 11.58
CA TYR A 150 -18.49 10.49 10.26
C TYR A 150 -17.54 9.29 10.12
N PRO A 151 -17.91 8.12 10.70
CA PRO A 151 -17.19 6.88 10.47
C PRO A 151 -17.33 6.45 9.00
N LEU A 152 -16.34 5.75 8.48
CA LEU A 152 -16.31 5.31 7.09
C LEU A 152 -16.34 3.79 6.99
N SER A 153 -17.20 3.25 6.13
CA SER A 153 -17.19 1.82 5.78
C SER A 153 -16.69 1.67 4.34
N VAL A 154 -15.70 0.80 4.13
CA VAL A 154 -14.99 0.63 2.86
C VAL A 154 -15.02 -0.84 2.47
N ASP A 155 -15.23 -1.11 1.19
CA ASP A 155 -15.05 -2.45 0.62
C ASP A 155 -13.56 -2.86 0.73
N PRO A 156 -13.24 -4.03 1.32
CA PRO A 156 -11.88 -4.56 1.36
C PRO A 156 -11.16 -4.58 0.01
N GLY A 157 -11.86 -4.85 -1.10
CA GLY A 157 -11.31 -4.89 -2.45
C GLY A 157 -11.00 -3.52 -3.05
N ALA A 158 -11.55 -2.44 -2.48
CA ALA A 158 -11.32 -1.06 -2.91
C ALA A 158 -10.34 -0.30 -2.00
N TYR A 159 -9.95 -0.86 -0.85
CA TYR A 159 -9.05 -0.23 0.10
C TYR A 159 -7.60 -0.20 -0.41
N ILE A 160 -6.93 0.96 -0.31
CA ILE A 160 -5.50 1.11 -0.66
C ILE A 160 -4.66 1.34 0.60
N ALA A 161 -5.02 2.37 1.38
CA ALA A 161 -4.19 2.86 2.47
C ALA A 161 -4.98 3.74 3.46
N HIS A 162 -4.42 4.02 4.62
CA HIS A 162 -4.91 5.04 5.53
C HIS A 162 -3.80 5.66 6.39
N THR A 163 -4.07 6.87 6.90
CA THR A 163 -3.25 7.59 7.89
C THR A 163 -4.12 8.09 9.04
N GLY A 164 -3.48 8.49 10.14
CA GLY A 164 -4.16 9.01 11.33
C GLY A 164 -4.41 7.96 12.40
N ASN A 165 -5.15 8.35 13.43
CA ASN A 165 -5.49 7.49 14.56
C ASN A 165 -6.85 6.82 14.28
N LEU A 166 -6.83 5.81 13.42
CA LEU A 166 -8.01 5.05 13.01
C LEU A 166 -8.02 3.65 13.62
N GLN A 167 -9.17 3.28 14.17
CA GLN A 167 -9.48 1.91 14.55
C GLN A 167 -10.19 1.22 13.39
N GLN A 168 -9.69 0.04 13.02
CA GLN A 168 -10.24 -0.78 11.96
C GLN A 168 -11.03 -1.95 12.56
N SER A 169 -12.26 -2.17 12.12
CA SER A 169 -13.05 -3.34 12.46
C SER A 169 -13.69 -3.96 11.21
N PHE A 170 -13.66 -5.28 11.12
CA PHE A 170 -14.34 -6.00 10.05
C PHE A 170 -15.79 -6.27 10.47
N GLN A 171 -16.74 -5.77 9.68
CA GLN A 171 -18.16 -6.00 9.90
C GLN A 171 -18.66 -7.00 8.84
N SER A 172 -19.25 -8.10 9.30
CA SER A 172 -20.00 -9.01 8.44
C SER A 172 -21.40 -8.44 8.25
N GLY A 173 -21.79 -8.20 7.01
CA GLY A 173 -23.09 -7.65 6.65
C GLY A 173 -24.20 -8.70 6.81
N VAL A 174 -24.75 -8.89 8.00
CA VAL A 174 -25.92 -9.77 8.22
C VAL A 174 -27.22 -9.17 7.59
N ASN A 175 -27.19 -7.89 7.19
CA ASN A 175 -28.37 -7.14 6.72
C ASN A 175 -28.37 -6.78 5.22
N PHE A 176 -27.66 -7.49 4.36
CA PHE A 176 -27.92 -7.44 2.91
C PHE A 176 -29.04 -8.42 2.53
N ARG A 177 -30.23 -8.23 3.10
CA ARG A 177 -31.43 -9.04 2.81
C ARG A 177 -31.96 -8.86 1.37
N THR A 178 -31.21 -8.19 0.50
CA THR A 178 -31.66 -7.71 -0.80
C THR A 178 -30.52 -7.57 -1.83
N LEU A 179 -29.70 -8.60 -2.06
CA LEU A 179 -29.06 -8.76 -3.37
C LEU A 179 -29.29 -10.19 -3.89
N ILE A 180 -30.14 -10.21 -4.90
CA ILE A 180 -30.65 -11.35 -5.65
C ILE A 180 -29.53 -11.94 -6.50
N GLY A 181 -29.36 -13.26 -6.45
CA GLY A 181 -28.75 -14.05 -7.53
C GLY A 181 -27.41 -14.71 -7.20
N GLU A 182 -27.48 -15.99 -6.84
CA GLU A 182 -26.42 -17.03 -6.96
C GLU A 182 -24.98 -16.68 -6.55
N GLY A 183 -24.68 -16.91 -5.27
CA GLY A 183 -23.34 -17.03 -4.71
C GLY A 183 -23.36 -16.66 -3.23
N SER A 184 -23.00 -17.57 -2.32
CA SER A 184 -23.18 -17.38 -0.87
C SER A 184 -22.17 -16.41 -0.22
N GLY A 185 -21.84 -15.30 -0.88
CA GLY A 185 -20.80 -14.35 -0.45
C GLY A 185 -21.24 -13.49 0.72
N GLU A 186 -20.70 -13.74 1.91
CA GLU A 186 -20.79 -12.81 3.03
C GLU A 186 -20.14 -11.47 2.63
N ALA A 187 -20.90 -10.39 2.54
CA ALA A 187 -20.36 -9.07 2.27
C ALA A 187 -19.60 -8.57 3.52
N PHE A 188 -18.27 -8.52 3.44
CA PHE A 188 -17.41 -7.96 4.49
C PHE A 188 -17.08 -6.51 4.17
N GLN A 189 -17.17 -5.65 5.18
CA GLN A 189 -16.75 -4.25 5.08
C GLN A 189 -15.70 -3.93 6.15
N ILE A 190 -14.75 -3.07 5.81
CA ILE A 190 -13.81 -2.48 6.77
C ILE A 190 -14.43 -1.19 7.28
N ARG A 191 -14.74 -1.14 8.58
CA ARG A 191 -15.19 0.07 9.24
C ARG A 191 -14.01 0.78 9.91
N PHE A 192 -13.89 2.06 9.60
CA PHE A 192 -12.90 2.99 10.14
C PHE A 192 -13.58 4.00 11.07
N GLU A 193 -13.07 4.09 12.28
CA GLU A 193 -13.54 5.04 13.31
C GLU A 193 -12.33 5.75 13.93
N GLY A 194 -12.47 7.04 14.28
CA GLY A 194 -11.38 7.86 14.80
C GLY A 194 -11.16 9.12 13.97
N GLU A 195 -9.91 9.53 13.79
CA GLU A 195 -9.54 10.71 13.00
C GLU A 195 -8.41 10.38 12.03
N GLY A 196 -8.65 10.59 10.73
CA GLY A 196 -7.67 10.26 9.71
C GLY A 196 -8.17 10.36 8.27
N LEU A 197 -7.38 9.82 7.36
CA LEU A 197 -7.68 9.76 5.93
C LEU A 197 -7.61 8.31 5.47
N VAL A 198 -8.56 7.90 4.61
CA VAL A 198 -8.58 6.59 3.97
C VAL A 198 -8.53 6.80 2.45
N TYR A 199 -7.65 6.06 1.79
CA TYR A 199 -7.44 6.07 0.35
C TYR A 199 -8.15 4.84 -0.23
N VAL A 200 -9.06 5.06 -1.17
CA VAL A 200 -9.78 4.00 -1.87
C VAL A 200 -9.59 4.14 -3.38
N GLN A 201 -9.56 3.01 -4.08
CA GLN A 201 -9.49 2.98 -5.53
C GLN A 201 -10.89 2.85 -6.15
N PRO A 202 -11.13 3.45 -7.32
CA PRO A 202 -12.37 3.29 -8.08
C PRO A 202 -12.40 1.95 -8.85
N SER A 203 -11.99 0.86 -8.19
CA SER A 203 -11.92 -0.49 -8.74
C SER A 203 -12.01 -1.51 -7.60
N GLU A 204 -12.84 -2.53 -7.77
CA GLU A 204 -13.00 -3.63 -6.82
C GLU A 204 -12.05 -4.75 -7.22
N ARG A 205 -11.14 -5.14 -6.31
CA ARG A 205 -10.41 -6.40 -6.45
C ARG A 205 -11.29 -7.54 -5.96
N ASN A 206 -11.35 -8.64 -6.72
CA ASN A 206 -12.03 -9.87 -6.31
C ASN A 206 -11.52 -10.30 -4.93
N THR A 207 -12.35 -10.08 -3.92
CA THR A 207 -12.17 -10.63 -2.58
C THR A 207 -13.00 -11.91 -2.53
N VAL A 208 -12.50 -12.99 -1.90
CA VAL A 208 -13.14 -14.33 -1.95
C VAL A 208 -14.64 -14.21 -1.69
N GLY A 209 -15.40 -14.48 -2.75
CA GLY A 209 -16.81 -14.12 -2.91
C GLY A 209 -17.34 -14.30 -4.34
N GLY A 210 -16.47 -14.24 -5.37
CA GLY A 210 -16.80 -14.76 -6.71
C GLY A 210 -16.04 -14.10 -7.86
N ASP A 211 -15.51 -14.93 -8.75
CA ASP A 211 -15.66 -14.77 -10.20
C ASP A 211 -16.76 -15.76 -10.62
N ILE A 212 -17.61 -15.35 -11.55
CA ILE A 212 -18.17 -16.27 -12.55
C ILE A 212 -17.31 -16.18 -13.79
#